data_AF-A0A2V5UV32-F1
#
_entry.id   AF-A0A2V5UV32-F1
#
_cell.length_a   1.000
_cell.length_b   1.000
_cell.length_c   1.000
_cell.angle_alpha   90.00
_cell.angle_beta   90.00
_cell.angle_gamma   90.00
#
_symmetry.space_group_name_H-M   'P 1'
#
loop_
_entity.id
_entity.type
_entity.pdbx_description
1 polymer ?
#
loop_
_entity_poly.entity_id
_entity_poly.type
_entity_poly.pdbx_seq_one_letter_code
_entity_poly.pdbx_strand_id
1 'polypeptide(L)'
;MVPGGGQVLVEGWVEKPGAYPVSPGLTVAGVVVQAGGPMFPADVNAVKVIRPDKGGSKSFIVADLRKIKHGEASDITLQSGDIVEVSAQTSKLIPYGLYGFFSTLIKIGIGANIPLVK
;
A
#
# COMPACT_ATOMS: atom_id res chain seq x y z
N MET A 1 -19.80 -17.55 16.51
CA MET A 1 -19.73 -16.08 16.48
C MET A 1 -19.67 -15.69 15.01
N VAL A 2 -20.76 -15.19 14.45
CA VAL A 2 -20.80 -14.75 13.05
C VAL A 2 -20.51 -13.26 13.09
N PRO A 3 -19.31 -12.77 12.72
CA PRO A 3 -19.11 -11.34 12.69
C PRO A 3 -19.84 -10.85 11.45
N GLY A 4 -20.84 -9.99 11.62
CA GLY A 4 -21.16 -8.95 10.63
C GLY A 4 -20.01 -7.94 10.51
N GLY A 5 -18.77 -8.43 10.54
CA GLY A 5 -17.55 -7.67 10.52
C GLY A 5 -17.32 -7.22 9.10
N GLY A 6 -17.53 -5.92 8.89
CA GLY A 6 -17.16 -5.27 7.65
C GLY A 6 -15.73 -5.58 7.23
N GLN A 7 -15.45 -5.39 5.95
CA GLN A 7 -14.09 -5.46 5.44
C GLN A 7 -13.67 -4.09 4.92
N VAL A 8 -12.38 -3.78 5.06
CA VAL A 8 -11.72 -2.69 4.36
C VAL A 8 -10.90 -3.30 3.24
N LEU A 9 -10.98 -2.73 2.04
CA LEU A 9 -10.09 -3.11 0.95
C LEU A 9 -8.83 -2.26 1.01
N VAL A 10 -7.65 -2.88 1.05
CA VAL A 10 -6.36 -2.18 0.93
C VAL A 10 -5.78 -2.51 -0.43
N GLU A 11 -5.43 -1.48 -1.20
CA GLU A 11 -4.88 -1.62 -2.53
C GLU A 11 -3.70 -0.66 -2.80
N GLY A 12 -2.98 -0.93 -3.88
CA GLY A 12 -1.81 -0.16 -4.29
C GLY A 12 -0.49 -0.68 -3.69
N TRP A 13 0.41 0.23 -3.34
CA TRP A 13 1.81 -0.05 -3.01
C TRP A 13 2.01 -0.41 -1.54
N VAL A 14 1.39 -1.51 -1.13
CA VAL A 14 1.59 -2.18 0.16
C VAL A 14 2.13 -3.60 -0.07
N GLU A 15 2.78 -4.19 0.93
CA GLU A 15 3.36 -5.54 0.80
C GLU A 15 2.29 -6.60 0.45
N LYS A 16 1.11 -6.51 1.06
CA LYS A 16 0.01 -7.46 0.90
C LYS A 16 -1.31 -6.74 0.66
N PRO A 17 -1.62 -6.34 -0.59
CA PRO A 17 -2.94 -5.80 -0.90
C PRO A 17 -4.02 -6.87 -0.73
N GLY A 18 -5.22 -6.48 -0.34
CA GLY A 18 -6.32 -7.40 -0.09
C GLY A 18 -7.39 -6.84 0.86
N ALA A 19 -8.37 -7.68 1.17
CA ALA A 19 -9.42 -7.32 2.12
C ALA A 19 -9.00 -7.68 3.55
N TYR A 20 -9.19 -6.73 4.47
CA TYR A 20 -8.87 -6.84 5.89
C TYR A 20 -10.13 -6.70 6.74
N PRO A 21 -10.31 -7.54 7.78
CA PRO A 21 -11.47 -7.44 8.65
C PRO A 21 -11.43 -6.14 9.46
N VAL A 22 -12.54 -5.43 9.50
CA VAL A 22 -12.70 -4.24 10.35
C VAL A 22 -12.83 -4.68 11.80
N SER A 23 -11.92 -4.17 12.63
CA SER A 23 -11.96 -4.31 14.08
C SER A 23 -12.31 -2.97 14.74
N PRO A 24 -12.88 -2.96 15.97
CA PRO A 24 -13.12 -1.73 16.70
C PRO A 24 -11.83 -0.92 16.86
N GLY A 25 -11.86 0.33 16.40
CA GLY A 25 -10.68 1.20 16.44
C GLY A 25 -9.65 0.96 15.33
N LEU A 26 -9.97 0.17 14.29
CA LEU A 26 -9.09 0.05 13.12
C LEU A 26 -8.90 1.41 12.45
N THR A 27 -7.63 1.75 12.18
CA THR A 27 -7.25 3.02 11.56
C THR A 27 -6.51 2.80 10.24
N VAL A 28 -6.30 3.88 9.49
CA VAL A 28 -5.54 3.84 8.23
C VAL A 28 -4.11 3.36 8.47
N ALA A 29 -3.40 3.92 9.45
CA ALA A 29 -2.06 3.45 9.75
C ALA A 29 -2.08 1.98 10.21
N GLY A 30 -3.07 1.60 11.02
CA GLY A 30 -3.23 0.22 11.51
C GLY A 30 -3.45 -0.80 10.40
N VAL A 31 -4.34 -0.51 9.43
CA VAL A 31 -4.60 -1.45 8.33
C VAL A 31 -3.43 -1.52 7.35
N VAL A 32 -2.71 -0.42 7.13
CA VAL A 32 -1.50 -0.42 6.29
C VAL A 32 -0.40 -1.25 6.93
N VAL A 33 -0.25 -1.21 8.26
CA VAL A 33 0.66 -2.09 9.00
C VAL A 33 0.23 -3.56 8.90
N GLN A 34 -1.07 -3.86 9.04
CA GLN A 34 -1.58 -5.23 8.83
C GLN A 34 -1.32 -5.74 7.40
N ALA A 35 -1.33 -4.84 6.42
CA ALA A 35 -0.95 -5.12 5.04
C ALA A 35 0.56 -5.30 4.82
N GLY A 36 1.36 -5.33 5.89
CA GLY A 36 2.81 -5.50 5.85
C GLY A 36 3.59 -4.19 5.69
N GLY A 37 2.91 -3.05 5.66
CA GLY A 37 3.49 -1.72 5.53
C GLY A 37 3.55 -1.20 4.09
N PRO A 38 3.91 0.08 3.92
CA PRO A 38 4.06 0.69 2.61
C PRO A 38 5.34 0.19 1.92
N MET A 39 5.25 -0.16 0.64
CA MET A 39 6.42 -0.50 -0.16
C MET A 39 7.27 0.74 -0.44
N PHE A 40 8.52 0.54 -0.88
CA PHE A 40 9.45 1.64 -1.19
C PHE A 40 8.84 2.78 -2.03
N PRO A 41 8.18 2.52 -3.17
CA PRO A 41 7.63 3.58 -3.99
C PRO A 41 6.33 4.19 -3.47
N ALA A 42 5.75 3.71 -2.37
CA ALA A 42 4.50 4.24 -1.83
C ALA A 42 4.59 5.74 -1.48
N ASP A 43 3.52 6.47 -1.76
CA ASP A 43 3.32 7.83 -1.28
C ASP A 43 2.58 7.81 0.06
N VAL A 44 3.39 7.75 1.13
CA VAL A 44 2.88 7.75 2.51
C VAL A 44 2.28 9.07 2.96
N ASN A 45 2.44 10.16 2.20
CA ASN A 45 1.91 11.48 2.58
C ASN A 45 0.48 11.69 2.05
N ALA A 46 0.05 10.88 1.09
CA ALA A 46 -1.20 11.05 0.37
C ALA A 46 -1.93 9.70 0.20
N VAL A 47 -2.17 8.99 1.30
CA VAL A 47 -2.98 7.77 1.28
C VAL A 47 -4.45 8.15 1.21
N LYS A 48 -5.18 7.62 0.22
CA LYS A 48 -6.59 7.96 0.04
C LYS A 48 -7.47 6.93 0.71
N VAL A 49 -8.47 7.41 1.44
CA VAL A 49 -9.58 6.61 1.94
C VAL A 49 -10.81 6.98 1.14
N ILE A 50 -11.36 6.01 0.43
CA ILE A 50 -12.59 6.13 -0.33
C ILE A 50 -13.69 5.48 0.51
N ARG A 51 -14.60 6.29 1.03
CA ARG A 51 -15.72 5.81 1.83
C ARG A 51 -17.01 5.93 1.04
N PRO A 52 -17.61 4.80 0.60
CA PRO A 52 -18.90 4.80 -0.05
C PRO A 52 -20.01 5.14 0.96
N ASP A 53 -20.88 6.07 0.60
CA ASP A 53 -22.07 6.41 1.37
C ASP A 53 -23.28 5.61 0.87
N LYS A 54 -24.29 5.42 1.73
CA LYS A 54 -25.53 4.69 1.43
C LYS A 54 -26.33 5.33 0.29
N GLY A 55 -26.12 6.61 0.01
CA GLY A 55 -26.74 7.35 -1.10
C GLY A 55 -26.04 7.19 -2.46
N GLY A 56 -24.99 6.36 -2.57
CA GLY A 56 -24.23 6.17 -3.82
C GLY A 56 -23.11 7.19 -4.05
N SER A 57 -23.03 8.23 -3.22
CA SER A 57 -21.90 9.17 -3.19
C SER A 57 -20.65 8.52 -2.60
N LYS A 58 -19.47 8.96 -3.03
CA LYS A 58 -18.18 8.55 -2.45
C LYS A 58 -17.51 9.76 -1.80
N SER A 59 -17.10 9.62 -0.55
CA SER A 59 -16.25 10.60 0.11
C SER A 59 -14.78 10.20 -0.02
N PHE A 60 -13.92 11.19 -0.21
CA PHE A 60 -12.48 11.02 -0.33
C PHE A 60 -11.79 11.73 0.82
N ILE A 61 -11.04 10.98 1.62
CA ILE A 61 -10.29 11.51 2.75
C ILE A 61 -8.82 11.19 2.51
N VAL A 62 -7.94 12.17 2.68
CA VAL A 62 -6.50 11.98 2.52
C VAL A 62 -5.85 11.87 3.89
N ALA A 63 -5.14 10.77 4.09
CA ALA A 63 -4.34 10.48 5.28
C ALA A 63 -2.85 10.71 4.97
N ASP A 64 -2.18 11.47 5.83
CA ASP A 64 -0.73 11.61 5.82
C ASP A 64 -0.15 10.68 6.88
N LEU A 65 0.27 9.48 6.48
CA LEU A 65 0.85 8.48 7.38
C LEU A 65 2.14 8.97 8.03
N ARG A 66 2.88 9.90 7.39
CA ARG A 66 4.09 10.47 7.98
C ARG A 66 3.70 11.35 9.15
N LYS A 67 2.75 12.26 8.99
CA LYS A 67 2.29 13.13 10.09
C LYS A 67 1.65 12.33 11.21
N ILE A 68 0.85 11.31 10.87
CA ILE A 68 0.26 10.40 11.86
C ILE A 68 1.35 9.72 12.68
N LYS A 69 2.40 9.20 12.03
CA LYS A 69 3.53 8.56 12.71
C LYS A 69 4.28 9.51 13.66
N HIS A 70 4.37 10.81 13.34
CA HIS A 70 5.04 11.81 14.18
C HIS A 70 4.10 12.47 15.21
N GLY A 71 2.82 12.10 15.25
CA GLY A 71 1.83 12.70 16.14
C GLY A 71 1.38 14.11 15.73
N GLU A 72 1.71 14.55 14.51
CA GLU A 72 1.33 15.85 13.96
C GLU A 72 -0.08 15.87 13.36
N ALA A 73 -0.65 14.69 13.10
CA ALA A 73 -2.01 14.50 12.62
C ALA A 73 -2.69 13.31 13.32
N SER A 74 -4.00 13.43 13.53
CA SER A 74 -4.80 12.32 14.05
C SER A 74 -4.98 11.24 13.00
N ASP A 75 -4.91 9.98 13.44
CA ASP A 75 -5.19 8.83 12.58
C ASP A 75 -6.68 8.74 12.25
N ILE A 76 -6.99 8.30 11.04
CA ILE A 76 -8.36 8.21 10.54
C ILE A 76 -8.91 6.82 10.85
N THR A 77 -10.05 6.77 11.52
CA THR A 77 -10.76 5.53 11.79
C THR A 77 -11.48 5.02 10.55
N LEU A 78 -11.33 3.72 10.31
CA LEU A 78 -11.89 3.03 9.15
C LEU A 78 -13.24 2.41 9.47
N GLN A 79 -14.07 2.36 8.45
CA GLN A 79 -15.42 1.80 8.48
C GLN A 79 -15.52 0.63 7.52
N SER A 80 -16.54 -0.20 7.73
CA SER A 80 -16.90 -1.28 6.82
C SER A 80 -17.15 -0.73 5.41
N GLY A 81 -16.48 -1.31 4.42
CA GLY A 81 -16.62 -0.93 3.01
C GLY A 81 -15.70 0.21 2.57
N ASP A 82 -14.87 0.75 3.47
CA ASP A 82 -13.83 1.70 3.07
C ASP A 82 -12.81 1.02 2.15
N ILE A 83 -12.27 1.79 1.22
CA ILE A 83 -11.15 1.41 0.36
C ILE A 83 -9.98 2.31 0.72
N VAL A 84 -8.84 1.72 1.07
CA VAL A 84 -7.59 2.41 1.36
C VAL A 84 -6.65 2.21 0.17
N GLU A 85 -6.48 3.28 -0.60
CA GLU A 85 -5.63 3.30 -1.79
C GLU A 85 -4.28 3.94 -1.44
N VAL A 86 -3.21 3.16 -1.58
CA VAL A 86 -1.83 3.63 -1.42
C VAL A 86 -1.20 3.80 -2.80
N SER A 87 -1.27 5.01 -3.36
CA SER A 87 -0.64 5.31 -4.65
C SER A 87 0.89 5.32 -4.54
N ALA A 88 1.60 5.12 -5.66
CA ALA A 88 3.04 5.33 -5.70
C ALA A 88 3.40 6.79 -5.93
N GLN A 89 4.53 7.19 -5.35
CA GLN A 89 5.20 8.44 -5.65
C GLN A 89 6.03 8.26 -6.93
N THR A 90 5.66 8.96 -8.01
CA THR A 90 6.28 8.84 -9.34
C THR A 90 7.81 8.96 -9.31
N SER A 91 8.37 9.83 -8.46
CA SER A 91 9.82 10.01 -8.32
C SER A 91 10.54 8.78 -7.74
N LYS A 92 9.83 7.90 -7.03
CA LYS A 92 10.40 6.66 -6.46
C LYS A 92 10.23 5.45 -7.37
N LEU A 93 9.32 5.51 -8.36
CA LEU A 93 9.12 4.42 -9.32
C LEU A 93 10.33 4.20 -10.24
N ILE A 94 10.99 5.29 -10.65
CA ILE A 94 12.15 5.26 -11.55
C ILE A 94 13.34 4.48 -10.95
N PRO A 95 13.86 4.83 -9.75
CA PRO A 95 14.95 4.08 -9.14
C PRO A 95 14.55 2.63 -8.80
N TYR A 96 13.30 2.38 -8.41
CA TYR A 96 12.81 1.02 -8.16
C TYR A 96 12.83 0.15 -9.43
N GLY A 97 12.37 0.70 -10.57
CA GLY A 97 12.41 0.02 -11.87
C GLY A 97 13.83 -0.28 -12.35
N LEU A 98 14.77 0.66 -12.17
CA LEU A 98 16.17 0.46 -12.52
C LEU A 98 16.83 -0.65 -11.68
N TYR A 99 16.58 -0.71 -10.37
CA TYR A 99 17.09 -1.79 -9.51
C TYR A 99 16.61 -3.19 -9.96
N GLY A 100 15.33 -3.30 -10.36
CA GLY A 100 14.77 -4.53 -10.92
C GLY A 100 15.51 -5.00 -12.19
N PHE A 101 15.85 -4.07 -13.09
CA PHE A 101 16.57 -4.38 -14.32
C PHE A 101 18.05 -4.74 -14.07
N PHE A 102 18.78 -3.97 -13.25
CA PHE A 102 20.19 -4.25 -12.95
C PHE A 102 20.39 -5.61 -12.27
N SER A 103 19.52 -5.96 -11.31
CA SER A 103 19.59 -7.28 -10.66
C SER A 103 19.28 -8.44 -11.61
N THR A 104 18.46 -8.22 -12.64
CA THR A 104 18.17 -9.23 -13.67
C THR A 104 19.38 -9.45 -14.60
N LEU A 105 20.07 -8.38 -15.01
CA LEU A 105 21.27 -8.49 -15.84
C LEU A 105 22.44 -9.18 -15.12
N ILE A 106 22.64 -8.91 -13.83
CA ILE A 106 23.71 -9.54 -13.05
C ILE A 106 23.45 -11.04 -12.84
N LYS A 107 22.19 -11.45 -12.60
CA LYS A 107 21.84 -12.88 -12.48
C LYS A 107 22.07 -13.66 -13.77
N ILE A 108 21.83 -13.04 -14.93
CA ILE A 108 22.15 -13.63 -16.23
C ILE A 108 23.67 -13.71 -16.45
N GLY A 109 24.43 -12.69 -16.02
CA GLY A 109 25.89 -12.63 -16.17
C GLY A 109 26.71 -13.48 -15.20
N ILE A 110 26.17 -13.89 -14.05
CA ILE A 110 26.87 -14.72 -13.04
C ILE A 110 26.54 -16.23 -13.19
N GLY A 111 25.55 -16.60 -14.02
CA GLY A 111 25.11 -17.99 -14.21
C GLY A 111 25.26 -18.58 -15.62
N ALA A 112 25.66 -17.80 -16.62
CA ALA A 112 25.80 -18.28 -18.00
C ALA A 112 27.26 -18.65 -18.31
N ASN A 113 27.57 -19.96 -18.32
CA ASN A 113 28.73 -20.48 -19.06
C ASN A 113 28.42 -20.27 -20.56
N ILE A 114 29.04 -19.26 -21.17
CA ILE A 114 29.02 -19.10 -22.63
C ILE A 114 30.23 -19.86 -23.17
N PRO A 115 30.08 -21.04 -23.82
CA PRO A 115 31.21 -21.69 -24.47
C PRO A 115 31.65 -20.82 -25.66
N LEU A 116 32.89 -20.35 -25.60
CA LEU A 116 33.56 -19.70 -26.72
C LEU A 116 33.85 -20.76 -27.79
N VAL A 117 33.09 -20.75 -28.88
CA VAL A 117 33.46 -21.49 -30.10
C VAL A 117 34.41 -20.61 -30.91
N LYS A 118 35.54 -21.21 -31.27
CA LYS A 118 36.69 -20.63 -31.98
C LYS A 118 36.40 -20.39 -33.46
#